data_AF-A0A498KMJ1-F1
#
_entry.id   AF-A0A498KMJ1-F1
#
_cell.length_a   1.000
_cell.length_b   1.000
_cell.length_c   1.000
_cell.angle_alpha   90.00
_cell.angle_beta   90.00
_cell.angle_gamma   90.00
#
_symmetry.space_group_name_H-M   'P 1'
#
loop_
_entity.id
_entity.type
_entity.pdbx_description
1 polymer ?
#
loop_
_entity_poly.entity_id
_entity_poly.type
_entity_poly.pdbx_seq_one_letter_code
_entity_poly.pdbx_strand_id
1 'polypeptide(L)'
;MSSLSSSIDVEQNCLSVTTITLEFPVEIHQEERVYVSELIFGHLMTSSNYDDTMKKTTSGRKGYGTKLTNIFSTEFIIETADIMR
;
A
#
# COMPACT_ATOMS: atom_id res chain seq x y z
N MET A 1 -13.71 -15.14 -3.19
CA MET A 1 -14.09 -14.67 -1.83
C MET A 1 -13.22 -13.47 -1.52
N SER A 2 -13.79 -12.31 -1.23
CA SER A 2 -13.05 -11.15 -0.74
C SER A 2 -13.08 -11.17 0.80
N SER A 3 -11.93 -10.98 1.44
CA SER A 3 -11.87 -10.81 2.89
C SER A 3 -10.98 -9.62 3.25
N LEU A 4 -11.41 -8.91 4.29
CA LEU A 4 -10.66 -7.87 4.97
C LEU A 4 -10.66 -8.23 6.44
N SER A 5 -9.48 -8.28 7.04
CA SER A 5 -9.32 -8.55 8.47
C SER A 5 -8.35 -7.54 9.08
N SER A 6 -8.57 -7.23 10.34
CA SER A 6 -7.70 -6.34 11.12
C SER A 6 -7.49 -6.92 12.50
N SER A 7 -6.27 -6.82 13.01
CA SER A 7 -5.90 -7.21 14.37
C SER A 7 -5.17 -6.06 15.06
N ILE A 8 -5.48 -5.87 16.35
CA ILE A 8 -4.81 -4.89 17.22
C ILE A 8 -4.21 -5.67 18.38
N ASP A 9 -2.89 -5.62 18.49
CA ASP A 9 -2.15 -6.09 19.65
C ASP A 9 -1.71 -4.89 20.47
N VAL A 10 -2.39 -4.66 21.60
CA VAL A 10 -2.13 -3.52 22.48
C VAL A 10 -0.82 -3.69 23.25
N GLU A 11 -0.45 -4.93 23.60
CA GLU A 11 0.77 -5.21 24.35
C GLU A 11 2.01 -4.97 23.49
N GLN A 12 1.95 -5.37 22.23
CA GLN A 12 3.03 -5.15 21.25
C GLN A 12 2.92 -3.81 20.50
N ASN A 13 1.89 -3.00 20.78
CA ASN A 13 1.59 -1.75 20.07
C ASN A 13 1.56 -1.92 18.53
N CYS A 14 0.91 -2.98 18.05
CA CYS A 14 0.88 -3.38 16.65
C CYS A 14 -0.54 -3.39 16.08
N LEU A 15 -0.71 -2.80 14.90
CA LEU A 15 -1.93 -2.87 14.10
C LEU A 15 -1.60 -3.58 12.78
N SER A 16 -2.36 -4.61 12.45
CA SER A 16 -2.24 -5.32 11.17
C SER A 16 -3.55 -5.25 10.40
N VAL A 17 -3.46 -5.03 9.09
CA VAL A 17 -4.61 -5.02 8.17
C VAL A 17 -4.28 -5.91 6.98
N THR A 18 -5.08 -6.96 6.79
CA THR A 18 -4.87 -7.96 5.73
C THR A 18 -6.08 -8.00 4.80
N THR A 19 -5.83 -7.93 3.49
CA THR A 19 -6.83 -8.01 2.44
C THR A 19 -6.40 -9.01 1.37
N ILE A 20 -7.34 -9.81 0.87
CA ILE A 20 -7.09 -10.80 -0.20
C ILE A 20 -7.24 -10.18 -1.60
N THR A 21 -7.83 -8.99 -1.72
CA THR A 21 -8.22 -8.41 -3.02
C THR A 21 -7.34 -7.27 -3.51
N LEU A 22 -6.25 -6.94 -2.80
CA LEU A 22 -5.38 -5.83 -3.20
C LEU A 22 -4.33 -6.35 -4.18
N GLU A 23 -4.52 -6.04 -5.46
CA GLU A 23 -3.62 -6.44 -6.52
C GLU A 23 -2.68 -5.27 -6.86
N PHE A 24 -1.39 -5.44 -6.56
CA PHE A 24 -0.33 -4.64 -7.16
C PHE A 24 0.83 -5.56 -7.53
N PRO A 25 1.55 -5.27 -8.64
CA PRO A 25 2.55 -6.19 -9.16
C PRO A 25 3.78 -6.27 -8.25
N VAL A 26 4.32 -7.47 -8.10
CA VAL A 26 5.60 -7.72 -7.42
C VAL A 26 6.72 -7.66 -8.45
N GLU A 27 6.99 -6.45 -8.95
CA GLU A 27 7.97 -6.20 -9.99
C GLU A 27 8.78 -4.93 -9.72
N ILE A 28 9.87 -4.77 -10.47
CA ILE A 28 10.68 -3.55 -10.45
C ILE A 28 10.05 -2.52 -11.40
N HIS A 29 9.72 -1.34 -10.87
CA HIS A 29 9.22 -0.23 -11.67
C HIS A 29 10.28 0.25 -12.66
N GLN A 30 9.93 0.37 -13.93
CA GLN A 30 10.91 0.56 -15.01
C GLN A 30 11.70 1.88 -14.90
N GLU A 31 11.03 2.96 -14.52
CA GLU A 31 11.64 4.30 -14.43
C GLU A 31 12.38 4.50 -13.10
N GLU A 32 11.66 4.33 -11.99
CA GLU A 32 12.17 4.49 -10.62
C GLU A 32 13.17 3.40 -10.15
N ARG A 33 13.25 2.26 -10.85
CA ARG A 33 14.21 1.15 -10.59
C ARG A 33 14.18 0.56 -9.18
N VAL A 34 13.05 0.69 -8.49
CA VAL A 34 12.76 0.06 -7.20
C VAL A 34 11.54 -0.85 -7.34
N TYR A 35 11.26 -1.70 -6.34
CA TYR A 35 10.03 -2.48 -6.36
C TYR A 35 8.80 -1.56 -6.32
N VAL A 36 7.73 -1.96 -7.01
CA VAL A 36 6.46 -1.21 -7.01
C VAL A 36 5.90 -1.08 -5.59
N SER A 37 6.06 -2.10 -4.75
CA SER A 37 5.69 -2.03 -3.33
C SER A 37 6.45 -0.94 -2.59
N GLU A 38 7.78 -0.91 -2.71
CA GLU A 38 8.63 0.15 -2.13
C GLU A 38 8.20 1.54 -2.61
N LEU A 39 7.94 1.69 -3.91
CA LEU A 39 7.50 2.96 -4.48
C LEU A 39 6.16 3.44 -3.88
N ILE A 40 5.17 2.55 -3.78
CA ILE A 40 3.82 2.86 -3.28
C ILE A 40 3.81 3.11 -1.76
N PHE A 41 4.69 2.47 -0.98
CA PHE A 41 4.65 2.56 0.48
C PHE A 41 5.77 3.41 1.10
N GLY A 42 6.83 3.70 0.35
CA GLY A 42 8.02 4.42 0.83
C GLY A 42 8.24 5.82 0.25
N HIS A 43 7.80 6.10 -0.98
CA HIS A 43 8.15 7.37 -1.66
C HIS A 43 6.99 8.36 -1.66
N LEU A 44 7.13 9.56 -1.09
CA LEU A 44 6.07 10.57 -1.11
C LEU A 44 5.62 10.90 -2.54
N MET A 45 4.36 11.34 -2.68
CA MET A 45 3.78 11.76 -3.97
C MET A 45 3.73 10.67 -5.05
N THR A 46 3.62 9.40 -4.67
CA THR A 46 3.34 8.29 -5.61
C THR A 46 1.92 7.77 -5.42
N SER A 47 1.19 7.60 -6.53
CA SER A 47 -0.21 7.18 -6.57
C SER A 47 -0.59 6.78 -7.99
N SER A 48 -1.39 5.72 -8.15
CA SER A 48 -2.06 5.37 -9.41
C SER A 48 -3.24 6.29 -9.74
N ASN A 49 -3.67 7.13 -8.78
CA ASN A 49 -4.91 7.90 -8.86
C ASN A 49 -4.67 9.40 -9.16
N TYR A 50 -3.60 9.77 -9.87
CA TYR A 50 -3.35 11.19 -10.21
C TYR A 50 -4.12 11.67 -11.43
N ASP A 51 -4.52 10.77 -12.35
CA ASP A 51 -5.29 11.16 -13.52
C ASP A 51 -6.74 11.55 -13.14
N ASP A 52 -7.02 12.85 -13.14
CA ASP A 52 -8.34 13.42 -12.84
C ASP A 52 -9.35 13.29 -13.99
N THR A 53 -8.92 12.82 -15.17
CA THR A 53 -9.83 12.55 -16.29
C THR A 53 -10.57 11.23 -16.13
N MET A 54 -10.03 10.31 -15.32
CA MET A 54 -10.70 9.05 -14.98
C MET A 54 -11.72 9.26 -13.86
N LYS A 55 -12.89 8.63 -14.00
CA LYS A 55 -13.95 8.65 -12.98
C LYS A 55 -13.47 7.88 -11.75
N LYS A 56 -13.09 8.58 -10.68
CA LYS A 56 -12.57 7.97 -9.44
C LYS A 56 -13.72 7.53 -8.53
N THR A 57 -13.77 6.24 -8.20
CA THR A 57 -14.64 5.67 -7.15
C THR A 57 -13.89 5.42 -5.83
N THR A 58 -12.57 5.68 -5.80
CA THR A 58 -11.68 5.43 -4.66
C THR A 58 -11.41 6.70 -3.85
N SER A 59 -11.13 6.54 -2.54
CA SER A 59 -10.92 7.66 -1.62
C SER A 59 -9.51 8.26 -1.67
N GLY A 60 -8.51 7.50 -2.14
CA GLY A 60 -7.11 7.94 -2.19
C GLY A 60 -6.81 8.86 -3.36
N ARG A 61 -6.53 10.15 -3.10
CA ARG A 61 -6.31 11.16 -4.14
C ARG A 61 -4.91 11.75 -4.21
N LYS A 62 -4.24 11.88 -3.05
CA LYS A 62 -2.98 12.64 -2.94
C LYS A 62 -1.71 11.79 -2.82
N GLY A 63 -1.83 10.48 -2.65
CA GLY A 63 -0.66 9.60 -2.49
C GLY A 63 0.06 9.76 -1.15
N TYR A 64 -0.65 10.10 -0.06
CA TYR A 64 -0.05 10.28 1.27
C TYR A 64 -0.45 9.22 2.31
N GLY A 65 -1.66 8.66 2.26
CA GLY A 65 -2.25 7.92 3.39
C GLY A 65 -1.34 6.86 4.01
N THR A 66 -0.96 5.84 3.23
CA THR A 66 -0.09 4.75 3.68
C THR A 66 1.31 5.21 4.11
N LYS A 67 1.83 6.26 3.47
CA LYS A 67 3.15 6.81 3.76
C LYS A 67 3.16 7.60 5.06
N LEU A 68 2.07 8.30 5.37
CA LEU A 68 1.91 8.93 6.67
C LEU A 68 1.85 7.88 7.77
N THR A 69 1.17 6.75 7.55
CA THR A 69 1.23 5.62 8.49
C THR A 69 2.67 5.16 8.70
N ASN A 70 3.45 4.99 7.63
CA ASN A 70 4.87 4.65 7.73
C ASN A 70 5.67 5.71 8.53
N ILE A 71 5.56 7.00 8.18
CA ILE A 71 6.27 8.11 8.85
C ILE A 71 6.00 8.18 10.35
N PHE A 72 4.76 7.89 10.77
CA PHE A 72 4.37 7.94 12.18
C PHE A 72 4.53 6.60 12.93
N SER A 73 5.08 5.58 12.28
CA SER A 73 5.38 4.28 12.88
C SER A 73 6.87 4.13 13.18
N THR A 74 7.19 3.38 14.24
CA THR A 74 8.57 2.94 14.50
C THR A 74 8.98 1.78 13.59
N GLU A 75 8.01 0.98 13.15
CA GLU A 75 8.18 -0.11 12.20
C GLU A 75 6.93 -0.19 11.30
N PHE A 76 7.15 -0.37 9.99
CA PHE A 76 6.07 -0.47 9.01
C PHE A 76 6.39 -1.58 8.01
N ILE A 77 5.65 -2.68 8.12
CA ILE A 77 5.88 -3.90 7.33
C ILE A 77 4.80 -4.02 6.27
N ILE A 78 5.22 -4.25 5.03
CA ILE A 78 4.33 -4.62 3.93
C ILE A 78 4.68 -6.05 3.52
N GLU A 79 3.70 -6.94 3.64
CA GLU A 79 3.77 -8.30 3.12
C GLU A 79 2.76 -8.42 1.97
N THR A 80 3.21 -8.96 0.84
CA THR A 80 2.37 -9.21 -0.33
C THR A 80 2.77 -10.52 -0.98
N ALA A 81 1.79 -11.21 -1.56
CA ALA A 81 2.03 -12.41 -2.35
C ALA A 81 1.82 -12.09 -3.82
N ASP A 82 2.75 -12.54 -4.67
CA ASP A 82 2.57 -12.48 -6.11
C ASP A 82 1.56 -13.54 -6.54
N ILE A 83 0.35 -13.11 -6.93
CA ILE A 83 -0.70 -14.02 -7.40
C ILE A 83 -0.47 -14.53 -8.83
N MET A 84 0.52 -13.98 -9.54
CA MET A 84 0.83 -14.32 -10.93
C MET A 84 1.93 -15.40 -11.04
N ARG A 85 2.47 -15.88 -9.93
CA ARG A 85 3.52 -16.92 -9.86
C ARG A 85 3.21 -18.05 -8.90
#